data_AF-A0A7C3I472-F1
#
_entry.id   AF-A0A7C3I472-F1
#
_cell.length_a   1.000
_cell.length_b   1.000
_cell.length_c   1.000
_cell.angle_alpha   90.00
_cell.angle_beta   90.00
_cell.angle_gamma   90.00
#
_symmetry.space_group_name_H-M   'P 1'
#
loop_
_entity.id
_entity.type
_entity.pdbx_description
1 polymer ?
#
loop_
_entity_poly.entity_id
_entity_poly.type
_entity_poly.pdbx_seq_one_letter_code
_entity_poly.pdbx_strand_id
1 'polypeptide(L)'
;MPSRYELFDRSRLRILPLAQREHDLQISQWLSLDGPAPPYSHPELAAVAARWRQAQQQGSARILMMGAHLLRAGANRLLVDLIECGAFS
;
A
#
# COMPACT_ATOMS: atom_id res chain seq x y z
N MET A 1 6.29 33.70 18.59
CA MET A 1 6.35 34.47 17.33
C MET A 1 5.09 34.15 16.55
N PRO A 2 4.34 35.14 16.07
CA PRO A 2 3.19 34.88 15.20
C PRO A 2 3.67 34.27 13.87
N SER A 3 2.86 33.37 13.29
CA SER A 3 3.10 32.77 11.98
C SER A 3 3.27 33.85 10.90
N ARG A 4 4.12 33.61 9.89
CA ARG A 4 4.27 34.48 8.71
C ARG A 4 3.02 34.52 7.82
N TYR A 5 2.09 33.58 8.02
CA TYR A 5 0.90 33.43 7.20
C TYR A 5 -0.34 33.91 7.93
N GLU A 6 -1.21 34.60 7.18
CA GLU A 6 -2.53 34.98 7.66
C GLU A 6 -3.34 33.74 8.02
N LEU A 7 -4.13 33.86 9.11
CA LEU A 7 -5.06 32.81 9.49
C LEU A 7 -6.11 32.66 8.38
N PHE A 8 -6.28 31.42 7.95
CA PHE A 8 -7.28 31.09 6.95
C PHE A 8 -8.69 31.47 7.44
N ASP A 9 -9.40 32.29 6.66
CA ASP A 9 -10.76 32.69 6.94
C ASP A 9 -11.74 31.53 6.71
N ARG A 10 -12.17 30.92 7.82
CA ARG A 10 -13.08 29.77 7.84
C ARG A 10 -14.47 30.09 7.29
N SER A 11 -14.90 31.36 7.25
CA SER A 11 -16.19 31.75 6.70
C SER A 11 -16.29 31.51 5.19
N ARG A 12 -15.14 31.38 4.52
CA ARG A 12 -15.03 31.09 3.08
C ARG A 12 -15.08 29.60 2.76
N LEU A 13 -15.15 28.72 3.75
CA LEU A 13 -15.25 27.27 3.53
C LEU A 13 -16.64 26.91 3.00
N ARG A 14 -16.66 26.23 1.86
CA ARG A 14 -17.84 25.52 1.36
C ARG A 14 -17.73 24.06 1.80
N ILE A 15 -18.37 23.72 2.92
CA ILE A 15 -18.39 22.35 3.44
C ILE A 15 -19.67 21.68 2.94
N LEU A 16 -19.53 20.60 2.19
CA LEU A 16 -20.65 19.81 1.72
C LEU A 16 -21.12 18.83 2.81
N PRO A 17 -22.42 18.46 2.82
CA PRO A 17 -22.91 17.38 3.68
C PRO A 17 -22.11 16.09 3.47
N LEU A 18 -21.88 15.33 4.54
CA LEU A 18 -21.17 14.04 4.45
C LEU A 18 -21.82 13.08 3.45
N ALA A 19 -23.15 13.14 3.29
CA ALA A 19 -23.90 12.35 2.32
C ALA A 19 -23.51 12.62 0.85
N GLN A 20 -22.85 13.74 0.56
CA GLN A 20 -22.34 14.10 -0.76
C GLN A 20 -20.86 13.73 -0.94
N ARG A 21 -20.27 12.99 0.01
CA ARG A 21 -18.89 12.55 -0.08
C ARG A 21 -18.78 11.42 -1.10
N GLU A 22 -18.02 11.68 -2.16
CA GLU A 22 -17.59 10.64 -3.09
C GLU A 22 -16.25 10.05 -2.61
N HIS A 23 -16.16 8.72 -2.61
CA HIS A 23 -14.97 7.98 -2.20
C HIS A 23 -14.31 7.34 -3.43
N ASP A 24 -13.10 7.79 -3.76
CA ASP A 24 -12.31 7.25 -4.88
C ASP A 24 -11.90 5.79 -4.67
N LEU A 25 -11.87 5.33 -3.41
CA LEU A 25 -11.49 3.98 -3.01
C LEU A 25 -12.70 3.26 -2.44
N GLN A 26 -13.04 2.13 -3.05
CA GLN A 26 -14.16 1.29 -2.65
C GLN A 26 -13.64 0.12 -1.81
N ILE A 27 -14.43 -0.34 -0.83
CA ILE A 27 -14.05 -1.48 0.05
C ILE A 27 -13.76 -2.74 -0.78
N SER A 28 -14.47 -2.93 -1.90
CA SER A 28 -14.25 -4.05 -2.83
C SER A 28 -12.88 -4.08 -3.49
N GLN A 29 -12.13 -2.95 -3.48
CA GLN A 29 -10.76 -2.90 -4.01
C GLN A 29 -9.73 -3.47 -3.02
N TRP A 30 -10.11 -3.73 -1.77
CA TRP A 30 -9.20 -4.24 -0.74
C TRP A 30 -9.05 -5.75 -0.86
N LEU A 31 -7.81 -6.19 -1.05
CA LEU A 31 -7.49 -7.61 -1.15
C LEU A 31 -7.62 -8.26 0.22
N SER A 32 -8.28 -9.42 0.26
CA SER A 32 -8.32 -10.28 1.45
C SER A 32 -7.00 -11.05 1.59
N LEU A 33 -6.52 -11.21 2.82
CA LEU A 33 -5.36 -12.06 3.11
C LEU A 33 -5.64 -13.53 2.76
N ASP A 34 -6.82 -14.00 3.13
CA ASP A 34 -7.26 -15.38 2.90
C ASP A 34 -7.94 -15.58 1.53
N GLY A 35 -7.91 -14.55 0.68
CA GLY A 35 -8.49 -14.60 -0.65
C GLY A 35 -7.60 -15.35 -1.64
N PRO A 36 -8.17 -15.88 -2.74
CA PRO A 36 -7.35 -16.43 -3.81
C PRO A 36 -6.48 -15.31 -4.40
N ALA A 37 -5.19 -15.60 -4.58
CA ALA A 37 -4.32 -14.71 -5.34
C ALA A 37 -4.88 -14.56 -6.77
N PRO A 38 -4.96 -13.33 -7.32
CA PRO A 38 -5.33 -13.14 -8.70
C PRO A 38 -4.40 -13.95 -9.63
N PRO A 39 -4.92 -14.52 -10.73
CA PRO A 39 -4.09 -15.25 -11.67
C PRO A 39 -3.00 -14.34 -12.22
N TYR A 40 -1.75 -14.73 -12.00
CA TYR A 40 -0.58 -14.03 -12.50
C TYR A 40 0.46 -15.07 -12.92
N SER A 41 1.01 -14.91 -14.12
CA SER A 41 2.08 -15.76 -14.63
C SER A 41 3.08 -14.90 -15.38
N HIS A 42 4.35 -15.10 -15.06
CA HIS A 42 5.47 -14.47 -15.76
C HIS A 42 6.63 -15.47 -15.77
N PRO A 43 7.33 -15.68 -16.92
CA PRO A 43 8.42 -16.65 -17.02
C PRO A 43 9.52 -16.46 -15.96
N GLU A 44 9.76 -15.22 -15.56
CA GLU A 44 10.82 -14.89 -14.59
C GLU A 44 10.38 -14.96 -13.12
N LEU A 45 9.09 -15.17 -12.84
CA LEU A 45 8.58 -15.19 -11.47
C LEU A 45 9.26 -16.25 -10.61
N ALA A 46 9.48 -17.44 -11.19
CA ALA A 46 10.20 -18.53 -10.51
C ALA A 46 11.64 -18.16 -10.15
N ALA A 47 12.33 -17.43 -11.04
CA ALA A 47 13.69 -16.98 -10.80
C ALA A 47 13.77 -15.90 -9.71
N VAL A 48 12.79 -14.99 -9.66
CA VAL A 48 12.68 -13.98 -8.57
C VAL A 48 12.43 -14.67 -7.23
N ALA A 49 11.48 -15.61 -7.16
CA ALA A 49 11.17 -16.35 -5.93
C ALA A 49 12.39 -17.15 -5.42
N ALA A 50 13.13 -17.81 -6.32
CA ALA A 50 14.34 -18.54 -5.96
C ALA A 50 15.43 -17.62 -5.36
N ARG A 51 15.70 -16.48 -6.02
CA ARG A 51 16.68 -15.50 -5.52
C ARG A 51 16.25 -14.86 -4.21
N TRP A 52 14.95 -14.60 -4.05
CA TRP A 52 14.39 -14.05 -2.81
C TRP A 52 14.62 -15.00 -1.61
N ARG A 53 14.32 -16.29 -1.81
CA ARG A 53 14.54 -17.32 -0.79
C ARG A 53 16.02 -17.48 -0.45
N GLN A 54 16.90 -17.44 -1.45
CA GLN A 54 18.35 -17.50 -1.23
C GLN A 54 18.83 -16.29 -0.41
N ALA A 55 18.38 -15.08 -0.74
CA ALA A 55 18.70 -13.88 0.03
C ALA A 55 18.23 -13.99 1.49
N GLN A 56 17.06 -14.58 1.73
CA GLN A 56 16.56 -14.85 3.07
C GLN A 56 17.48 -15.80 3.86
N GLN A 57 17.89 -16.91 3.25
CA GLN A 57 18.79 -17.89 3.87
C GLN A 57 20.17 -17.31 4.20
N GLN A 58 20.64 -16.36 3.41
CA GLN A 58 21.95 -15.72 3.58
C GLN A 58 21.91 -14.53 4.55
N GLY A 59 20.73 -14.12 5.03
CA GLY A 59 20.58 -12.91 5.84
C GLY A 59 20.78 -11.61 5.03
N SER A 60 20.68 -11.68 3.71
CA SER A 60 20.80 -10.52 2.82
C SER A 60 19.56 -9.62 2.92
N ALA A 61 19.75 -8.32 2.72
CA ALA A 61 18.66 -7.34 2.68
C ALA A 61 17.67 -7.67 1.55
N ARG A 62 16.37 -7.61 1.88
CA ARG A 62 15.24 -7.84 0.98
C ARG A 62 14.34 -6.61 0.99
N ILE A 63 14.70 -5.63 0.16
CA ILE A 63 14.07 -4.30 0.15
C ILE A 63 12.96 -4.26 -0.90
N LEU A 64 11.74 -3.94 -0.47
CA LEU A 64 10.64 -3.60 -1.37
C LEU A 64 10.70 -2.11 -1.73
N MET A 65 10.84 -1.80 -3.03
CA MET A 65 10.65 -0.46 -3.55
C MET A 65 9.35 -0.43 -4.35
N MET A 66 8.38 0.39 -3.92
CA MET A 66 7.07 0.48 -4.56
C MET A 66 6.54 1.92 -4.57
N GLY A 67 5.68 2.22 -5.54
CA GLY A 67 4.89 3.45 -5.54
C GLY A 67 3.60 3.32 -4.72
N ALA A 68 2.98 4.45 -4.38
CA ALA A 68 1.72 4.49 -3.63
C ALA A 68 0.53 3.80 -4.32
N HIS A 69 0.67 3.44 -5.60
CA HIS A 69 -0.36 2.71 -6.33
C HIS A 69 -0.66 1.33 -5.73
N LEU A 70 0.32 0.63 -5.14
CA LEU A 70 0.09 -0.64 -4.46
C LEU A 70 -0.86 -0.50 -3.26
N LEU A 71 -0.73 0.61 -2.52
CA LEU A 71 -1.60 0.92 -1.38
C LEU A 71 -3.03 1.24 -1.85
N ARG A 72 -3.18 1.97 -2.95
CA ARG A 72 -4.49 2.27 -3.54
C ARG A 72 -5.16 1.04 -4.17
N ALA A 73 -4.37 0.09 -4.65
CA ALA A 73 -4.85 -1.19 -5.16
C ALA A 73 -5.24 -2.19 -4.05
N GLY A 74 -5.28 -1.76 -2.78
CA GLY A 74 -5.78 -2.57 -1.68
C GLY A 74 -4.81 -3.61 -1.13
N ALA A 75 -3.53 -3.59 -1.51
CA ALA A 75 -2.53 -4.57 -1.09
C ALA A 75 -1.99 -4.36 0.34
N ASN A 76 -2.49 -3.35 1.07
CA ASN A 76 -1.96 -2.93 2.36
C ASN A 76 -1.86 -4.08 3.38
N ARG A 77 -2.91 -4.91 3.51
CA ARG A 77 -2.89 -6.04 4.47
C ARG A 77 -1.83 -7.08 4.07
N LEU A 78 -1.70 -7.37 2.78
CA LEU A 78 -0.68 -8.30 2.26
C LEU A 78 0.72 -7.76 2.53
N LEU A 79 0.95 -6.46 2.35
CA LEU A 79 2.23 -5.83 2.64
C LEU A 79 2.57 -5.90 4.13
N VAL A 80 1.60 -5.65 5.02
CA VAL A 80 1.79 -5.79 6.47
C VAL A 80 2.13 -7.24 6.82
N ASP A 81 1.39 -8.21 6.30
CA ASP A 81 1.66 -9.64 6.52
C ASP A 81 3.07 -10.05 6.06
N LEU A 82 3.51 -9.56 4.90
CA LEU A 82 4.86 -9.79 4.40
C LEU A 82 5.95 -9.17 5.29
N ILE A 83 5.68 -8.01 5.90
CA ILE A 83 6.59 -7.40 6.88
C ILE A 83 6.62 -8.25 8.15
N GLU A 84 5.46 -8.64 8.68
CA GLU A 84 5.32 -9.40 9.92
C GLU A 84 5.97 -10.79 9.83
N CYS A 85 5.88 -11.46 8.67
CA CYS A 85 6.54 -12.74 8.45
C CYS A 85 8.03 -12.61 8.06
N GLY A 86 8.59 -11.41 8.01
CA GLY A 86 10.01 -11.16 7.72
C GLY A 86 10.39 -11.38 6.25
N ALA A 87 9.42 -11.30 5.33
CA ALA A 87 9.70 -11.36 3.90
C ALA A 87 10.58 -10.19 3.47
N PHE A 88 10.36 -9.00 4.04
CA PHE A 88 11.21 -7.82 3.90
C PHE A 88 12.11 -7.63 5.13
N SER A 89 13.26 -6.97 4.93
CA SER A 89 14.25 -6.67 5.98
C SER A 89 14.92 -5.34 5.74
#